data_AF-A0A7X3GLQ2-F1
#
_entry.id   AF-A0A7X3GLQ2-F1
#
_cell.length_a   1.000
_cell.length_b   1.000
_cell.length_c   1.000
_cell.angle_alpha   90.00
_cell.angle_beta   90.00
_cell.angle_gamma   90.00
#
_symmetry.space_group_name_H-M   'P 1'
#
loop_
_entity.id
_entity.type
_entity.pdbx_description
1 polymer ?
#
loop_
_entity_poly.entity_id
_entity_poly.type
_entity_poly.pdbx_seq_one_letter_code
_entity_poly.pdbx_strand_id
1 'polypeptide(L)'
;MQTVLNATDVRANFGGFIDTIVREKPQAIKRNRDIIMAFSKQQMKELLSIYELTFEYEQDEDGRYAGSIEQIEDIVADGETIDELRMELARHLVEYAIDYENNYSRYYNTPNRHKHAPYVLRVLLEDDIESVSIMFHA
;
A
#
# COMPACT_ATOMS: atom_id res chain seq x y z
N MET A 1 13.07 23.71 -6.02
CA MET A 1 13.46 22.32 -6.37
C MET A 1 14.10 21.70 -5.14
N GLN A 2 13.78 20.43 -4.82
CA GLN A 2 14.32 19.73 -3.65
C GLN A 2 15.84 19.54 -3.79
N THR A 3 16.58 19.70 -2.70
CA THR A 3 18.03 19.42 -2.65
C THR A 3 18.27 17.92 -2.81
N VAL A 4 19.21 17.53 -3.68
CA VAL A 4 19.57 16.14 -3.91
C VAL A 4 20.97 15.87 -3.34
N LEU A 5 21.06 14.95 -2.38
CA LEU A 5 22.30 14.58 -1.71
C LEU A 5 23.05 13.52 -2.52
N ASN A 6 24.39 13.52 -2.46
CA ASN A 6 25.18 12.46 -3.08
C ASN A 6 25.17 11.22 -2.18
N ALA A 7 25.04 10.02 -2.76
CA ALA A 7 25.03 8.77 -2.00
C ALA A 7 26.28 8.58 -1.12
N THR A 8 27.44 9.11 -1.54
CA THR A 8 28.67 9.05 -0.75
C THR A 8 28.56 9.86 0.55
N ASP A 9 27.94 11.04 0.50
CA ASP A 9 27.77 11.92 1.66
C ASP A 9 26.74 11.33 2.63
N VAL A 10 25.65 10.78 2.10
CA VAL A 10 24.65 10.05 2.88
C VAL A 10 25.27 8.85 3.58
N ARG A 11 26.15 8.10 2.91
CA ARG A 11 26.86 6.97 3.54
C ARG A 11 27.80 7.46 4.66
N ALA A 12 28.47 8.60 4.48
CA ALA A 12 29.37 9.15 5.49
C ALA A 12 28.63 9.67 6.73
N ASN A 13 27.37 10.09 6.59
CA ASN A 13 26.53 10.56 7.70
C ASN A 13 25.13 9.92 7.68
N PHE A 14 25.08 8.58 7.70
CA PHE A 14 23.83 7.85 7.54
C PHE A 14 22.85 8.08 8.70
N GLY A 15 23.36 8.21 9.93
CA GLY A 15 22.53 8.51 11.10
C GLY A 15 21.80 9.86 10.96
N GLY A 16 22.53 10.93 10.61
CA GLY A 16 21.93 12.24 10.41
C GLY A 16 20.93 12.28 9.25
N PHE A 17 21.20 11.52 8.18
CA PHE A 17 20.26 11.35 7.07
C PHE A 17 18.91 10.74 7.53
N ILE A 18 18.96 9.65 8.31
CA ILE A 18 17.76 9.00 8.85
C ILE A 18 17.02 9.93 9.82
N ASP A 19 17.73 10.60 10.73
CA ASP A 19 17.13 11.54 11.68
C ASP A 19 16.33 12.64 10.96
N THR A 20 16.89 13.21 9.88
CA THR A 20 16.18 14.23 9.10
C THR A 20 14.93 13.68 8.40
N ILE A 21 14.97 12.47 7.84
CA ILE A 21 13.79 11.87 7.20
C ILE A 21 12.66 11.67 8.21
N VAL A 22 13.00 11.12 9.38
CA VAL A 22 12.02 10.77 10.41
C VAL A 22 11.44 12.01 11.08
N ARG A 23 12.26 13.05 11.34
CA ARG A 23 11.87 14.18 12.19
C ARG A 23 11.52 15.46 11.43
N GLU A 24 11.95 15.59 10.18
CA GLU A 24 11.79 16.84 9.42
C GLU A 24 11.08 16.65 8.10
N LYS A 25 11.70 15.96 7.12
CA LYS A 25 11.20 15.94 5.74
C LYS A 25 11.78 14.81 4.89
N PRO A 26 11.08 14.40 3.82
CA PRO A 26 11.63 13.50 2.81
C PRO A 26 12.92 14.03 2.18
N GLN A 27 13.82 13.13 1.81
CA GLN A 27 15.09 13.47 1.19
C GLN A 27 15.32 12.72 -0.12
N ALA A 28 16.04 13.36 -1.04
CA ALA A 28 16.43 12.78 -2.32
C ALA A 28 17.92 12.45 -2.32
N ILE A 29 18.27 11.26 -2.78
CA ILE A 29 19.64 10.76 -2.90
C ILE A 29 19.94 10.52 -4.38
N LYS A 30 21.08 11.01 -4.88
CA LYS A 30 21.59 10.68 -6.20
C LYS A 30 22.63 9.57 -6.11
N ARG A 31 22.43 8.50 -6.89
CA ARG A 31 23.42 7.45 -7.12
C ARG A 31 23.62 7.28 -8.62
N ASN A 32 24.77 7.70 -9.13
CA ASN A 32 25.06 7.73 -10.58
C ASN A 32 23.99 8.52 -11.36
N ARG A 33 23.14 7.82 -12.15
CA ARG A 33 22.06 8.39 -12.95
C ARG A 33 20.70 8.33 -12.25
N ASP A 34 20.60 7.61 -11.14
CA ASP A 34 19.35 7.35 -10.44
C ASP A 34 19.14 8.33 -9.29
N ILE A 35 17.87 8.65 -9.03
CA ILE A 35 17.43 9.42 -7.87
C ILE A 35 16.53 8.52 -7.03
N ILE A 36 16.85 8.41 -5.75
CA ILE A 36 16.08 7.66 -4.76
C ILE A 36 15.41 8.69 -3.85
N MET A 37 14.11 8.52 -3.65
CA MET A 37 13.34 9.31 -2.69
C MET A 37 13.13 8.49 -1.42
N ALA A 38 13.45 9.10 -0.27
CA ALA A 38 13.29 8.48 1.04
C ALA A 38 12.26 9.25 1.86
N PHE A 39 11.31 8.51 2.43
CA PHE A 39 10.21 9.00 3.25
C PHE A 39 10.17 8.19 4.54
N SER A 40 9.67 8.79 5.62
CA SER A 40 9.27 8.02 6.80
C SER A 40 7.99 7.23 6.51
N LYS A 41 7.72 6.18 7.30
CA LYS A 41 6.48 5.39 7.19
C LYS A 41 5.24 6.30 7.23
N GLN A 42 5.21 7.24 8.18
CA GLN A 42 4.11 8.20 8.34
C GLN A 42 3.91 9.10 7.11
N GLN A 43 5.00 9.66 6.57
CA GLN A 43 4.93 10.49 5.36
C GLN A 43 4.38 9.69 4.17
N MET A 44 4.75 8.40 4.06
CA MET A 44 4.22 7.54 2.99
C MET A 44 2.73 7.22 3.20
N LYS A 45 2.29 6.96 4.44
CA LYS A 45 0.86 6.76 4.74
C LYS A 45 0.03 8.00 4.34
N GLU A 46 0.51 9.19 4.67
CA GLU A 46 -0.14 10.44 4.29
C GLU A 46 -0.20 10.62 2.77
N LEU A 47 0.91 10.38 2.07
CA LEU A 47 0.97 10.48 0.61
C LEU A 47 0.00 9.50 -0.08
N LEU A 48 -0.13 8.28 0.46
CA LEU A 48 -0.96 7.23 -0.12
C LEU A 48 -2.42 7.28 0.35
N SER A 49 -2.78 8.19 1.26
CA SER A 49 -4.15 8.33 1.77
C SER A 49 -5.19 8.57 0.67
N ILE A 50 -4.79 9.20 -0.44
CA ILE A 50 -5.64 9.46 -1.61
C ILE A 50 -6.06 8.21 -2.39
N TYR A 51 -5.37 7.07 -2.20
CA TYR A 51 -5.66 5.82 -2.91
C TYR A 51 -6.72 5.02 -2.16
N GLU A 52 -7.94 5.55 -2.10
CA GLU A 52 -9.08 4.97 -1.38
C GLU A 52 -9.37 3.53 -1.82
N LEU A 53 -9.71 2.68 -0.85
CA LEU A 53 -10.16 1.32 -1.09
C LEU A 53 -11.68 1.30 -0.95
N THR A 54 -12.37 1.02 -2.04
CA THR A 54 -13.83 0.84 -2.05
C THR A 54 -14.18 -0.60 -2.34
N PHE A 55 -15.33 -1.04 -1.83
CA PHE A 55 -15.86 -2.37 -2.10
C PHE A 55 -17.33 -2.28 -2.45
N GLU A 56 -17.73 -3.09 -3.42
CA GLU A 56 -19.12 -3.32 -3.77
C GLU A 56 -19.57 -4.66 -3.18
N TYR A 57 -20.86 -4.78 -2.88
CA TYR A 57 -21.43 -6.02 -2.37
C TYR A 57 -22.89 -6.19 -2.78
N GLU A 58 -23.31 -7.44 -2.84
CA GLU A 58 -24.68 -7.88 -2.99
C GLU A 58 -25.07 -8.83 -1.86
N GLN A 59 -26.36 -8.92 -1.56
CA GLN A 59 -26.89 -9.89 -0.61
C GLN A 59 -27.63 -10.99 -1.39
N ASP A 60 -27.30 -12.24 -1.10
CA ASP A 60 -27.95 -13.40 -1.71
C ASP A 60 -29.29 -13.74 -1.06
N GLU A 61 -29.99 -14.75 -1.61
CA GLU A 61 -31.30 -15.20 -1.13
C GLU A 61 -31.25 -15.79 0.30
N ASP A 62 -30.09 -16.28 0.72
CA ASP A 62 -29.85 -16.85 2.05
C ASP A 62 -29.41 -15.79 3.08
N GLY A 63 -29.27 -14.52 2.64
CA GLY A 63 -28.92 -13.38 3.47
C GLY A 63 -27.41 -13.16 3.64
N ARG A 64 -26.55 -13.93 2.97
CA ARG A 64 -25.09 -13.72 2.98
C ARG A 64 -24.72 -12.56 2.06
N TYR A 65 -23.64 -11.88 2.41
CA TYR A 65 -23.08 -10.80 1.61
C TYR A 65 -21.90 -11.32 0.81
N ALA A 66 -21.89 -11.08 -0.49
CA ALA A 66 -20.75 -11.34 -1.37
C ALA A 66 -20.27 -10.01 -1.98
N GLY A 67 -18.97 -9.80 -2.09
CA GLY A 67 -18.43 -8.54 -2.58
C GLY A 67 -17.03 -8.62 -3.15
N SER A 68 -16.61 -7.50 -3.75
CA SER A 68 -15.31 -7.35 -4.40
C SER A 68 -14.68 -5.98 -4.12
N ILE A 69 -13.35 -5.88 -4.21
CA ILE A 69 -12.64 -4.60 -4.10
C ILE A 69 -12.61 -3.94 -5.47
N GLU A 70 -13.20 -2.75 -5.63
CA GLU A 70 -13.32 -2.09 -6.94
C GLU A 70 -11.96 -1.81 -7.60
N GLN A 71 -10.93 -1.51 -6.80
CA GLN A 71 -9.59 -1.21 -7.33
C GLN A 71 -8.80 -2.47 -7.72
N ILE A 72 -9.19 -3.64 -7.20
CA ILE A 72 -8.53 -4.94 -7.41
C ILE A 72 -9.63 -6.01 -7.50
N GLU A 73 -10.37 -5.98 -8.62
CA GLU A 73 -11.62 -6.76 -8.86
C GLU A 73 -11.48 -8.28 -8.66
N ASP A 74 -10.26 -8.83 -8.78
CA ASP A 74 -10.01 -10.26 -8.56
C ASP A 74 -10.03 -10.67 -7.08
N ILE A 75 -10.09 -9.70 -6.16
CA ILE A 75 -10.27 -9.96 -4.73
C ILE A 75 -11.76 -9.94 -4.44
N VAL A 76 -12.28 -11.13 -4.19
CA VAL A 76 -13.67 -11.38 -3.81
C VAL A 76 -13.70 -12.11 -2.47
N ALA A 77 -14.78 -11.90 -1.71
CA ALA A 77 -15.05 -12.64 -0.49
C ALA A 77 -16.56 -12.66 -0.22
N ASP A 78 -16.95 -13.44 0.79
CA ASP A 78 -18.31 -13.49 1.31
C ASP A 78 -18.30 -13.48 2.85
N GLY A 79 -19.43 -13.14 3.46
CA GLY A 79 -19.61 -13.13 4.91
C GLY A 79 -21.08 -13.09 5.32
N GLU A 80 -21.38 -13.51 6.56
CA GLU A 80 -22.73 -13.44 7.13
C GLU A 80 -23.13 -12.00 7.49
N THR A 81 -22.15 -11.13 7.68
CA THR A 81 -22.34 -9.69 7.93
C THR A 81 -21.42 -8.86 7.05
N ILE A 82 -21.74 -7.58 6.87
CA ILE A 82 -20.88 -6.63 6.15
C ILE A 82 -19.49 -6.54 6.81
N ASP A 83 -19.41 -6.58 8.14
CA ASP A 83 -18.12 -6.51 8.85
C ASP A 83 -17.27 -7.78 8.65
N GLU A 84 -17.91 -8.95 8.59
CA GLU A 84 -17.23 -10.20 8.21
C GLU A 84 -16.73 -10.15 6.77
N LEU A 85 -17.58 -9.70 5.83
CA LEU A 85 -17.17 -9.51 4.44
C LEU A 85 -15.94 -8.58 4.33
N ARG A 86 -15.95 -7.44 5.03
CA ARG A 86 -14.81 -6.51 5.05
C ARG A 86 -13.54 -7.16 5.60
N MET A 87 -13.66 -7.96 6.65
CA MET A 87 -12.52 -8.66 7.24
C MET A 87 -11.94 -9.71 6.29
N GLU A 88 -12.78 -10.46 5.58
CA GLU A 88 -12.33 -11.45 4.60
C GLU A 88 -11.70 -10.77 3.36
N LEU A 89 -12.29 -9.67 2.86
CA LEU A 89 -11.67 -8.84 1.81
C LEU A 89 -10.31 -8.31 2.26
N ALA A 90 -10.18 -7.85 3.52
CA ALA A 90 -8.91 -7.38 4.07
C ALA A 90 -7.86 -8.49 4.09
N ARG A 91 -8.25 -9.70 4.51
CA ARG A 91 -7.35 -10.86 4.57
C ARG A 91 -6.84 -11.22 3.17
N HIS A 92 -7.74 -11.37 2.20
CA HIS A 92 -7.36 -11.67 0.82
C HIS A 92 -6.49 -10.56 0.20
N LEU A 93 -6.77 -9.29 0.52
CA LEU A 93 -5.96 -8.16 0.08
C LEU A 93 -4.55 -8.15 0.67
N VAL A 94 -4.41 -8.45 1.96
CA VAL A 94 -3.10 -8.56 2.62
C VAL A 94 -2.29 -9.71 2.02
N GLU A 95 -2.91 -10.87 1.82
CA GLU A 95 -2.27 -12.02 1.15
C GLU A 95 -1.80 -11.65 -0.26
N TYR A 96 -2.65 -10.98 -1.04
CA TYR A 96 -2.31 -10.48 -2.36
C TYR A 96 -1.17 -9.46 -2.32
N ALA A 97 -1.17 -8.53 -1.36
CA ALA A 97 -0.14 -7.51 -1.23
C ALA A 97 1.24 -8.14 -0.90
N ILE A 98 1.26 -9.14 -0.02
CA ILE A 98 2.48 -9.90 0.32
C ILE A 98 2.99 -10.67 -0.91
N ASP A 99 2.12 -11.36 -1.66
CA ASP A 99 2.54 -12.06 -2.89
C ASP A 99 3.03 -11.09 -3.96
N TYR A 100 2.38 -9.93 -4.09
CA TYR A 100 2.80 -8.85 -4.98
C TYR A 100 4.22 -8.39 -4.62
N GLU A 101 4.50 -8.09 -3.36
CA GLU A 101 5.82 -7.65 -2.91
C GLU A 101 6.90 -8.71 -3.16
N ASN A 102 6.62 -9.97 -2.82
CA ASN A 102 7.53 -11.08 -3.05
C ASN A 102 7.84 -11.30 -4.55
N ASN A 103 6.92 -10.92 -5.43
CA ASN A 103 7.03 -11.06 -6.87
C ASN A 103 6.97 -9.70 -7.60
N TYR A 104 7.49 -8.63 -6.97
CA TYR A 104 7.25 -7.24 -7.38
C TYR A 104 7.49 -6.98 -8.87
N SER A 105 8.64 -7.43 -9.40
CA SER A 105 8.98 -7.23 -10.82
C SER A 105 7.95 -7.87 -11.77
N ARG A 106 7.41 -9.04 -11.43
CA ARG A 106 6.42 -9.72 -12.27
C ARG A 106 5.09 -8.96 -12.28
N TYR A 107 4.58 -8.62 -11.10
CA TYR A 107 3.30 -7.93 -10.98
C TYR A 107 3.36 -6.50 -11.48
N TYR A 108 4.39 -5.74 -11.11
CA TYR A 108 4.56 -4.34 -11.50
C TYR A 108 4.69 -4.17 -13.02
N ASN A 109 5.26 -5.14 -13.72
CA ASN A 109 5.40 -5.10 -15.18
C ASN A 109 4.22 -5.73 -15.94
N THR A 110 3.22 -6.27 -15.25
CA THR A 110 2.00 -6.80 -15.89
C THR A 110 1.00 -5.67 -16.14
N PRO A 111 0.52 -5.44 -17.39
CA PRO A 111 -0.27 -4.25 -17.73
C PRO A 111 -1.47 -3.97 -16.82
N ASN A 112 -2.25 -5.00 -16.47
CA ASN A 112 -3.45 -4.85 -15.65
C ASN A 112 -3.18 -4.84 -14.14
N ARG A 113 -1.93 -5.10 -13.70
CA ARG A 113 -1.54 -5.19 -12.28
C ARG A 113 -0.61 -4.07 -11.84
N HIS A 114 0.01 -3.38 -12.79
CA HIS A 114 0.84 -2.21 -12.53
C HIS A 114 0.11 -1.16 -11.69
N LYS A 115 -1.16 -0.89 -12.04
CA LYS A 115 -2.01 0.07 -11.34
C LYS A 115 -2.31 -0.29 -9.87
N HIS A 116 -2.09 -1.54 -9.46
CA HIS A 116 -2.33 -1.98 -8.08
C HIS A 116 -1.21 -1.58 -7.11
N ALA A 117 -0.02 -1.21 -7.62
CA ALA A 117 1.15 -0.96 -6.78
C ALA A 117 0.93 0.08 -5.66
N PRO A 118 0.22 1.22 -5.87
CA PRO A 118 -0.06 2.16 -4.79
C PRO A 118 -0.93 1.57 -3.68
N TYR A 119 -1.95 0.77 -4.03
CA TYR A 119 -2.85 0.11 -3.08
C TYR A 119 -2.12 -0.98 -2.30
N VAL A 120 -1.32 -1.80 -2.99
CA VAL A 120 -0.45 -2.80 -2.37
C VAL A 120 0.48 -2.15 -1.36
N LEU A 121 1.18 -1.08 -1.74
CA LEU A 121 2.06 -0.37 -0.81
C LEU A 121 1.28 0.24 0.35
N ARG A 122 0.07 0.78 0.12
CA ARG A 122 -0.78 1.32 1.18
C ARG A 122 -1.12 0.24 2.23
N VAL A 123 -1.47 -0.97 1.78
CA VAL A 123 -1.78 -2.12 2.64
C VAL A 123 -0.55 -2.56 3.43
N LEU A 124 0.62 -2.66 2.80
CA LEU A 124 1.87 -3.08 3.46
C LEU A 124 2.41 -2.08 4.51
N LEU A 125 1.87 -0.86 4.56
CA LEU A 125 2.18 0.12 5.59
C LEU A 125 1.31 -0.03 6.85
N GLU A 126 0.28 -0.86 6.84
CA GLU A 126 -0.51 -1.16 8.02
C GLU A 126 0.14 -2.25 8.88
N ASP A 127 -0.16 -2.23 10.18
CA ASP A 127 0.48 -3.13 11.15
C ASP A 127 -0.30 -4.45 11.33
N ASP A 128 -1.59 -4.47 11.00
CA ASP A 128 -2.50 -5.60 11.17
C ASP A 128 -3.67 -5.57 10.15
N ILE A 129 -4.39 -6.69 10.07
CA ILE A 129 -5.49 -6.89 9.10
C ILE A 129 -6.69 -6.01 9.49
N GLU A 130 -6.92 -5.81 10.78
CA GLU A 130 -7.97 -4.95 11.30
C GLU A 130 -7.84 -3.51 10.78
N SER A 131 -6.63 -2.97 10.79
CA SER A 131 -6.29 -1.65 10.22
C SER A 131 -6.57 -1.58 8.73
N VAL A 132 -6.39 -2.68 7.99
CA VAL A 132 -6.75 -2.77 6.57
C VAL A 132 -8.28 -2.82 6.39
N SER A 133 -8.98 -3.57 7.23
CA SER A 133 -10.44 -3.74 7.12
C SER A 133 -11.22 -2.42 7.27
N ILE A 134 -10.72 -1.49 8.10
CA ILE A 134 -11.35 -0.18 8.30
C ILE A 134 -11.04 0.83 7.18
N MET A 135 -10.16 0.50 6.23
CA MET A 135 -9.86 1.34 5.07
C MET A 135 -10.92 1.23 3.97
N PHE A 136 -11.78 0.21 4.04
CA PHE A 136 -12.81 -0.03 3.03
C PHE A 136 -14.00 0.92 3.21
N HIS A 137 -14.41 1.54 2.10
CA HIS A 137 -15.61 2.35 2.01
C HIS A 137 -16.58 1.72 1.01
N ALA A 138 -17.86 1.67 1.36
CA ALA A 138 -18.94 1.25 0.45
C ALA A 138 -19.64 2.47 -0.15
#